data_AF-A0A257HWP4-F1
#
_entry.id   AF-A0A257HWP4-F1
#
_cell.length_a   1.000
_cell.length_b   1.000
_cell.length_c   1.000
_cell.angle_alpha   90.00
_cell.angle_beta   90.00
_cell.angle_gamma   90.00
#
_symmetry.space_group_name_H-M   'P 1'
#
loop_
_entity.id
_entity.type
_entity.pdbx_description
1 polymer ?
#
loop_
_entity_poly.entity_id
_entity_poly.type
_entity_poly.pdbx_seq_one_letter_code
_entity_poly.pdbx_strand_id
1 'polypeptide(L)'
;MKYEELMNNHADKLIDQLLVHVLGQESVEVHFDFQDEDQWSVVSMHQYEEDLEISLRLHLDKHFDLFLGYYDDEDEFHELTHVLNEKETEQIPIGLQKIMKKVVDDEQGLRFKSALIKQS
;
A
#
# COMPACT_ATOMS: atom_id res chain seq x y z
N MET A 1 -15.04 -14.30 -3.45
CA MET A 1 -14.53 -14.36 -2.06
C MET A 1 -14.88 -13.02 -1.43
N LYS A 2 -15.33 -12.91 -0.17
CA LYS A 2 -15.64 -11.57 0.36
C LYS A 2 -14.33 -10.87 0.73
N TYR A 3 -13.91 -9.86 -0.04
CA TYR A 3 -12.66 -9.12 0.22
C TYR A 3 -12.60 -8.54 1.64
N GLU A 4 -13.75 -8.20 2.23
CA GLU A 4 -13.88 -7.84 3.64
C GLU A 4 -13.34 -8.92 4.59
N GLU A 5 -13.65 -10.19 4.36
CA GLU A 5 -13.19 -11.31 5.18
C GLU A 5 -11.70 -11.55 4.99
N LEU A 6 -11.21 -11.36 3.76
CA LEU A 6 -9.79 -11.45 3.44
C LEU A 6 -8.99 -10.36 4.15
N MET A 7 -9.46 -9.11 4.11
CA MET A 7 -8.78 -8.00 4.77
C MET A 7 -8.80 -8.14 6.30
N ASN A 8 -9.94 -8.51 6.88
CA ASN A 8 -10.07 -8.62 8.34
C ASN A 8 -9.28 -9.79 8.96
N ASN A 9 -9.09 -10.89 8.23
CA ASN A 9 -8.45 -12.10 8.77
C ASN A 9 -7.05 -12.36 8.22
N HIS A 10 -6.69 -11.74 7.09
CA HIS A 10 -5.50 -12.03 6.31
C HIS A 10 -4.81 -10.78 5.74
N ALA A 11 -4.91 -9.63 6.44
CA ALA A 11 -4.19 -8.41 6.07
C ALA A 11 -2.68 -8.64 5.92
N ASP A 12 -2.08 -9.46 6.78
CA ASP A 12 -0.68 -9.89 6.71
C ASP A 12 -0.31 -10.46 5.33
N LYS A 13 -1.13 -11.36 4.79
CA LYS A 13 -0.88 -11.96 3.47
C LYS A 13 -0.99 -10.95 2.33
N LEU A 14 -1.92 -9.99 2.44
CA LEU A 14 -2.09 -8.95 1.44
C LEU A 14 -0.90 -7.99 1.43
N ILE A 15 -0.39 -7.64 2.61
CA ILE A 15 0.83 -6.84 2.78
C ILE A 15 2.02 -7.58 2.15
N ASP A 16 2.22 -8.85 2.48
CA ASP A 16 3.28 -9.67 1.90
C ASP A 16 3.19 -9.73 0.37
N GLN A 17 1.99 -9.97 -0.17
CA GLN A 17 1.77 -10.02 -1.62
C GLN A 17 2.12 -8.70 -2.30
N LEU A 18 1.67 -7.57 -1.73
CA LEU A 18 2.01 -6.24 -2.21
C LEU A 18 3.51 -5.98 -2.17
N LEU A 19 4.17 -6.28 -1.05
CA LEU A 19 5.61 -6.04 -0.88
C LEU A 19 6.43 -6.89 -1.83
N VAL A 20 6.07 -8.17 -2.02
CA VAL A 20 6.71 -9.04 -3.01
C VAL A 20 6.55 -8.48 -4.42
N HIS A 21 5.35 -8.01 -4.78
CA HIS A 21 5.10 -7.42 -6.10
C HIS A 21 5.94 -6.16 -6.31
N VAL A 22 5.84 -5.19 -5.40
CA VAL A 22 6.46 -3.87 -5.49
C VAL A 22 7.98 -4.00 -5.46
N LEU A 23 8.54 -4.74 -4.50
CA LEU A 23 9.99 -4.89 -4.36
C LEU A 23 10.59 -5.86 -5.39
N GLY A 24 9.76 -6.69 -6.04
CA GLY A 24 10.17 -7.53 -7.16
C GLY A 24 10.40 -6.77 -8.47
N GLN A 25 9.90 -5.53 -8.59
CA GLN A 25 10.15 -4.68 -9.76
C GLN A 25 11.59 -4.14 -9.78
N GLU A 26 12.11 -3.75 -10.95
CA GLU A 26 13.43 -3.09 -11.04
C GLU A 26 13.44 -1.74 -10.30
N SER A 27 12.33 -1.01 -10.40
CA SER A 27 12.13 0.26 -9.73
C SER A 27 10.78 0.30 -9.05
N VAL A 28 10.75 0.90 -7.87
CA VAL A 28 9.54 1.17 -7.11
C VAL A 28 9.16 2.63 -7.29
N GLU A 29 7.88 2.89 -7.50
CA GLU A 29 7.28 4.22 -7.55
C GLU A 29 6.43 4.38 -6.30
N VAL A 30 6.70 5.43 -5.52
CA VAL A 30 5.91 5.84 -4.36
C VAL A 30 5.29 7.18 -4.73
N HIS A 31 3.97 7.25 -4.74
CA HIS A 31 3.25 8.48 -5.07
C HIS A 31 2.93 9.25 -3.80
N PHE A 32 2.83 10.57 -3.92
CA PHE A 32 2.16 11.42 -2.95
C PHE A 32 0.74 11.66 -3.47
N ASP A 33 -0.24 11.48 -2.60
CA ASP A 33 -1.66 11.65 -2.95
C ASP A 33 -2.41 12.28 -1.76
N PHE A 34 -3.61 12.79 -2.04
CA PHE A 34 -4.44 13.45 -1.04
C PHE A 34 -5.92 13.39 -1.41
N GLN A 35 -6.76 13.36 -0.37
CA GLN A 35 -8.20 13.52 -0.51
C GLN A 35 -8.70 14.45 0.60
N ASP A 36 -9.33 15.55 0.19
CA ASP A 36 -9.74 16.64 1.09
C ASP A 36 -8.57 17.15 1.95
N GLU A 37 -8.60 16.89 3.26
CA GLU A 37 -7.57 17.29 4.22
C GLU A 37 -6.59 16.16 4.56
N ASP A 38 -6.84 14.93 4.08
CA ASP A 38 -5.98 13.77 4.33
C ASP A 38 -4.95 13.62 3.21
N GLN A 39 -3.73 13.22 3.60
CA GLN A 39 -2.58 13.13 2.72
C GLN A 39 -1.78 11.88 3.06
N TRP A 40 -1.32 11.19 2.02
CA TRP A 40 -0.54 9.99 2.19
C TRP A 40 0.47 9.78 1.08
N SER A 41 1.43 8.91 1.37
CA SER A 41 2.24 8.30 0.33
C SER A 41 1.72 6.90 0.06
N VAL A 42 1.76 6.47 -1.19
CA VAL A 42 1.17 5.18 -1.60
C VAL A 42 2.11 4.39 -2.49
N VAL A 43 2.14 3.08 -2.25
CA VAL A 43 2.60 2.07 -3.20
C VAL A 43 1.46 1.12 -3.48
N SER A 44 1.32 0.71 -4.75
CA SER A 44 0.15 -0.03 -5.21
C SER A 44 0.57 -1.20 -6.10
N MET A 45 -0.24 -2.25 -6.09
CA MET A 45 -0.27 -3.24 -7.16
C MET A 45 -1.70 -3.32 -7.72
N HIS A 46 -1.79 -3.52 -9.04
CA HIS A 46 -3.06 -3.70 -9.74
C HIS A 46 -3.11 -5.12 -10.32
N GLN A 47 -4.19 -5.83 -10.03
CA GLN A 47 -4.50 -7.15 -10.58
C GLN A 47 -5.62 -6.98 -11.61
N TYR A 48 -5.23 -6.69 -12.85
CA TYR A 48 -6.16 -6.36 -13.94
C TYR A 48 -7.15 -7.47 -14.32
N GLU A 49 -6.86 -8.74 -13.98
CA GLU A 49 -7.80 -9.84 -14.23
C GLU A 49 -8.94 -9.88 -13.20
N GLU A 50 -8.74 -9.27 -12.03
CA GLU A 50 -9.69 -9.25 -10.92
C GLU A 50 -10.26 -7.85 -10.66
N ASP A 51 -9.92 -6.87 -11.51
CA ASP A 51 -10.21 -5.44 -11.31
C ASP A 51 -9.94 -4.96 -9.87
N LEU A 52 -8.82 -5.45 -9.32
CA LEU A 52 -8.45 -5.31 -7.92
C LEU A 52 -7.18 -4.46 -7.78
N GLU A 53 -7.25 -3.45 -6.92
CA GLU A 53 -6.12 -2.67 -6.43
C GLU A 53 -5.83 -3.04 -4.99
N ILE A 54 -4.55 -3.26 -4.68
CA ILE A 54 -4.07 -3.37 -3.29
C ILE A 54 -2.97 -2.33 -3.11
N SER A 55 -3.13 -1.51 -2.08
CA SER A 55 -2.28 -0.35 -1.81
C SER A 55 -1.89 -0.27 -0.34
N LEU A 56 -0.66 0.15 -0.08
CA LEU A 56 -0.19 0.50 1.26
C LEU A 56 -0.04 2.01 1.32
N ARG A 57 -0.75 2.65 2.24
CA ARG A 57 -0.70 4.11 2.43
C ARG A 57 -0.03 4.43 3.75
N LEU A 58 0.80 5.47 3.75
CA LEU A 58 1.34 6.07 4.97
C LEU A 58 0.81 7.49 5.07
N HIS A 59 0.04 7.76 6.12
CA HIS A 59 -0.55 9.07 6.39
C HIS A 59 0.40 10.00 7.14
N LEU A 60 0.06 11.29 7.16
CA LEU A 60 0.87 12.36 7.74
C LEU A 60 1.04 12.26 9.27
N ASP A 61 0.07 11.69 9.97
CA ASP A 61 0.12 11.35 11.38
C ASP A 61 0.89 10.03 11.68
N LYS A 62 1.48 9.42 10.62
CA LYS A 62 2.37 8.26 10.63
C LYS A 62 1.70 6.91 10.88
N HIS A 63 0.38 6.80 10.74
CA HIS A 63 -0.24 5.48 10.65
C HIS A 63 -0.17 4.95 9.21
N PHE A 64 -0.06 3.62 9.11
CA PHE A 64 -0.22 2.92 7.84
C PHE A 64 -1.64 2.37 7.74
N ASP A 65 -2.21 2.39 6.53
CA ASP A 65 -3.36 1.58 6.20
C ASP A 65 -3.07 0.68 5.00
N LEU A 66 -3.78 -0.45 4.96
CA LEU A 66 -3.95 -1.27 3.78
C LEU A 66 -5.26 -0.86 3.11
N PHE A 67 -5.17 -0.44 1.85
CA PHE A 67 -6.31 -0.14 1.01
C PHE A 67 -6.52 -1.25 -0.02
N LEU A 68 -7.78 -1.58 -0.25
CA LEU A 68 -8.21 -2.51 -1.28
C LEU A 68 -9.39 -1.90 -2.04
N GLY A 69 -9.21 -1.65 -3.33
CA GLY A 69 -10.25 -1.16 -4.24
C GLY A 69 -10.63 -2.25 -5.24
N TYR A 70 -11.91 -2.50 -5.46
CA TYR A 70 -12.36 -3.51 -6.41
C TYR A 70 -13.72 -3.18 -7.02
N TYR A 71 -14.02 -3.77 -8.17
CA TYR A 71 -15.36 -3.74 -8.76
C TYR A 71 -16.08 -5.05 -8.49
N ASP A 72 -17.38 -4.99 -8.18
CA ASP A 72 -18.21 -6.20 -8.07
C ASP A 72 -18.85 -6.59 -9.40
N ASP A 73 -19.67 -7.65 -9.39
CA ASP A 73 -20.36 -8.16 -10.58
C ASP A 73 -21.39 -7.17 -11.17
N GLU A 74 -21.73 -6.09 -10.45
CA GLU A 74 -22.62 -5.01 -10.90
C GLU A 74 -21.85 -3.77 -11.41
N ASP A 75 -20.53 -3.87 -11.57
CA ASP A 75 -19.61 -2.76 -11.89
C ASP A 75 -19.64 -1.64 -10.82
N GLU A 76 -20.05 -1.94 -9.58
CA GLU A 76 -19.97 -1.00 -8.46
C GLU A 76 -18.55 -1.02 -7.89
N PHE A 77 -17.96 0.15 -7.72
CA PHE A 77 -16.64 0.28 -7.10
C PHE A 77 -16.77 0.28 -5.58
N HIS A 78 -16.01 -0.59 -4.94
CA HIS A 78 -15.95 -0.76 -3.49
C HIS A 78 -14.55 -0.47 -2.98
N GLU A 79 -14.48 0.20 -1.84
CA GLU A 79 -13.24 0.52 -1.14
C GLU A 79 -13.25 -0.08 0.25
N LEU A 80 -12.13 -0.69 0.63
CA LEU A 80 -11.90 -1.27 1.93
C LEU A 80 -10.57 -0.72 2.48
N THR A 81 -10.59 -0.23 3.73
CA THR A 81 -9.40 0.23 4.45
C THR A 81 -9.22 -0.52 5.77
N HIS A 82 -7.97 -0.83 6.09
CA HIS A 82 -7.58 -1.47 7.35
C HIS A 82 -6.33 -0.80 7.91
N VAL A 83 -6.48 -0.10 9.05
CA VAL A 83 -5.36 0.51 9.75
C VAL A 83 -4.47 -0.58 10.32
N LEU A 84 -3.18 -0.54 9.97
CA LEU A 84 -2.24 -1.58 10.36
C LEU A 84 -1.95 -1.52 11.87
N ASN A 85 -1.91 -2.70 12.49
CA ASN A 85 -1.36 -2.85 13.83
C ASN A 85 0.18 -2.91 13.82
N GLU A 86 0.79 -2.99 15.00
CA GLU A 86 2.26 -3.01 15.17
C GLU A 86 2.91 -4.19 14.41
N LYS A 87 2.33 -5.40 14.51
CA LYS A 87 2.86 -6.61 13.85
C LYS A 87 2.76 -6.53 12.33
N GLU A 88 1.70 -5.92 11.82
CA GLU A 88 1.51 -5.68 10.39
C GLU A 88 2.50 -4.63 9.88
N THR A 89 2.71 -3.57 10.64
CA THR A 89 3.68 -2.52 10.31
C THR A 89 5.12 -3.05 10.29
N GLU A 90 5.45 -4.00 11.17
CA GLU A 90 6.76 -4.67 11.23
C GLU A 90 7.10 -5.46 9.95
N GLN A 91 6.11 -5.84 9.12
CA GLN A 91 6.34 -6.51 7.84
C GLN A 91 6.92 -5.56 6.78
N ILE A 92 6.69 -4.25 6.93
CA ILE A 92 7.11 -3.26 5.94
C ILE A 92 8.61 -2.99 6.13
N PRO A 93 9.46 -3.16 5.10
CA PRO A 93 10.89 -2.90 5.24
C PRO A 93 11.17 -1.46 5.67
N ILE A 94 12.04 -1.27 6.67
CA ILE A 94 12.39 0.05 7.21
C ILE A 94 12.83 1.04 6.11
N GLY A 95 13.51 0.54 5.07
CA GLY A 95 13.91 1.36 3.92
C GLY A 95 12.71 1.93 3.16
N LEU A 96 11.67 1.12 2.93
CA LEU A 96 10.43 1.56 2.28
C LEU A 96 9.66 2.52 3.18
N GLN A 97 9.53 2.23 4.47
CA GLN A 97 8.89 3.14 5.44
C GLN A 97 9.53 4.54 5.42
N LYS A 98 10.87 4.61 5.35
CA LYS A 98 11.60 5.90 5.27
C LYS A 98 11.34 6.64 3.97
N ILE A 99 11.23 5.93 2.86
CA ILE A 99 10.95 6.56 1.56
C ILE A 99 9.51 7.08 1.53
N MET A 100 8.55 6.26 1.94
CA MET A 100 7.15 6.66 2.06
C MET A 100 7.03 7.89 2.95
N LYS A 101 7.68 7.89 4.13
CA LYS A 101 7.70 9.06 5.01
C LYS A 101 8.24 10.30 4.30
N LYS A 102 9.35 10.16 3.56
CA LYS A 102 9.94 11.27 2.80
C LYS A 102 8.97 11.81 1.75
N VAL A 103 8.24 10.94 1.05
CA VAL A 103 7.25 11.33 0.04
C VAL A 103 6.10 12.14 0.66
N VAL A 104 5.60 11.72 1.82
CA VAL A 104 4.58 12.51 2.56
C VAL A 104 5.14 13.84 3.03
N ASP A 105 6.33 13.83 3.67
CA ASP A 105 6.93 15.05 4.22
C ASP A 105 7.26 16.10 3.15
N ASP A 106 7.68 15.65 1.96
CA ASP A 106 8.07 16.52 0.84
C ASP A 106 6.90 16.84 -0.11
N GLU A 107 5.73 16.24 0.10
CA GLU A 107 4.55 16.33 -0.79
C GLU A 107 4.88 15.99 -2.26
N GLN A 108 5.83 15.06 -2.46
CA GLN A 108 6.38 14.76 -3.78
C GLN A 108 6.69 13.27 -3.95
N GLY A 109 6.10 12.67 -4.99
CA GLY A 109 6.37 11.28 -5.37
C GLY A 109 7.84 11.01 -5.69
N LEU A 110 8.28 9.78 -5.44
CA LEU A 110 9.65 9.33 -5.64
C LEU A 110 9.72 7.98 -6.36
N ARG A 111 10.60 7.90 -7.36
CA ARG A 111 11.00 6.64 -7.98
C ARG A 111 12.42 6.26 -7.58
N PHE A 112 12.63 5.01 -7.21
CA PHE A 112 13.95 4.50 -6.82
C PHE A 112 14.15 3.05 -7.25
N LYS A 113 15.41 2.59 -7.29
CA LYS A 113 15.72 1.18 -7.58
C LYS A 113 15.38 0.30 -6.38
N SER A 114 14.60 -0.76 -6.59
CA SER A 114 14.16 -1.68 -5.51
C SER A 114 15.34 -2.24 -4.71
N ALA A 115 16.47 -2.52 -5.36
CA ALA A 115 17.71 -3.00 -4.76
C ALA A 115 18.29 -2.10 -3.65
N LEU A 116 17.83 -0.85 -3.52
CA LEU A 116 18.21 0.06 -2.43
C LEU A 116 17.48 -0.24 -1.12
N ILE A 117 16.38 -0.99 -1.17
CA ILE A 117 15.66 -1.48 0.01
C ILE A 117 16.27 -2.82 0.39
N LYS A 118 16.99 -2.83 1.51
CA LYS A 118 17.45 -4.09 2.11
C LYS A 118 16.24 -4.80 2.69
N GLN A 119 15.97 -6.02 2.24
CA GLN A 119 15.14 -6.96 2.99
C GLN A 119 15.94 -7.33 4.25
N SER A 120 15.43 -6.93 5.42
CA SER A 120 16.00 -7.27 6.73
C SER A 120 15.73 -8.72 7.10
#